data_AF-C4WUX7-F1
#
_entry.id   AF-C4WUX7-F1
#
_cell.length_a   1.000
_cell.length_b   1.000
_cell.length_c   1.000
_cell.angle_alpha   90.00
_cell.angle_beta   90.00
_cell.angle_gamma   90.00
#
_symmetry.space_group_name_H-M   'P 1'
#
loop_
_entity.id
_entity.type
_entity.pdbx_description
1 polymer ?
#
loop_
_entity_poly.entity_id
_entity_poly.type
_entity_poly.pdbx_seq_one_letter_code
_entity_poly.pdbx_strand_id
1 'polypeptide(L)'
;MNILKDSRVVKYISSLDGLSPAQDVFTFCECINKNNTPEDAHSNIAVPFSSNLAELAANRGPKNVRLIVMYITTTSYFNADTMKFLVNEMLQCKDVGTVEQYYNVIDKNLKLHPPCAQYMDKEYEQLLLSSYRNHFGEMTLWDYIVECLNNITRGSLLFGDDDAFDLAFKRCFSFCICILQVDFEVSKNKNKRSLAAKCLKYKLERKTRMSEISTLLDKLYNTGYDFQMPVIHLAILVSQLQ
;
A
#
# COMPACT_ATOMS: atom_id res chain seq x y z
N MET A 1 -24.30 -1.01 -8.62
CA MET A 1 -24.03 0.31 -9.23
C MET A 1 -22.56 0.33 -9.64
N ASN A 2 -22.23 0.77 -10.86
CA ASN A 2 -20.83 0.90 -11.29
C ASN A 2 -20.25 2.18 -10.66
N ILE A 3 -19.19 2.02 -9.86
CA ILE A 3 -18.53 3.10 -9.11
C ILE A 3 -18.09 4.27 -10.01
N LEU A 4 -17.57 3.98 -11.21
CA LEU A 4 -17.07 5.00 -12.15
C LEU A 4 -18.20 5.76 -12.85
N LYS A 5 -19.46 5.32 -12.70
CA LYS A 5 -20.64 6.02 -13.19
C LYS A 5 -21.37 6.80 -12.09
N ASP A 6 -20.94 6.72 -10.83
CA ASP A 6 -21.51 7.53 -9.75
C ASP A 6 -21.19 9.02 -9.97
N SER A 7 -22.20 9.88 -9.86
CA SER A 7 -22.06 11.31 -10.13
C SER A 7 -20.99 12.02 -9.29
N ARG A 8 -20.78 11.59 -8.03
CA ARG A 8 -19.75 12.16 -7.14
C ARG A 8 -18.36 11.70 -7.56
N VAL A 9 -18.24 10.44 -7.97
CA VAL A 9 -16.98 9.88 -8.47
C VAL A 9 -16.60 10.52 -9.80
N VAL A 10 -17.56 10.70 -10.72
CA VAL A 10 -17.33 11.42 -11.98
C VAL A 10 -16.86 12.84 -11.73
N LYS A 11 -17.53 13.58 -10.82
CA LYS A 11 -17.12 14.94 -10.43
C LYS A 11 -15.72 14.96 -9.83
N TYR A 12 -15.38 13.98 -8.99
CA TYR A 12 -14.04 13.84 -8.43
C TYR A 12 -12.98 13.60 -9.51
N ILE A 13 -13.21 12.66 -10.43
CA ILE A 13 -12.29 12.38 -11.54
C ILE A 13 -12.10 13.63 -12.41
N SER A 14 -13.18 14.35 -12.74
CA SER A 14 -13.08 15.62 -13.48
C SER A 14 -12.27 16.67 -12.72
N SER A 15 -12.37 16.72 -11.39
CA SER A 15 -11.59 17.66 -10.57
C SER A 15 -10.09 17.36 -10.51
N LEU A 16 -9.67 16.15 -10.90
CA LEU A 16 -8.25 15.81 -11.01
C LEU A 16 -7.59 16.46 -12.23
N ASP A 17 -8.36 16.95 -13.21
CA ASP A 17 -7.83 17.61 -14.42
C ASP A 17 -6.75 16.79 -15.16
N GLY A 18 -6.96 15.47 -15.23
CA GLY A 18 -6.01 14.54 -15.85
C GLY A 18 -4.80 14.15 -14.99
N LEU A 19 -4.70 14.67 -13.75
CA LEU A 19 -3.69 14.26 -12.78
C LEU A 19 -4.05 12.92 -12.11
N SER A 20 -3.03 12.24 -11.60
CA SER A 20 -3.21 11.04 -10.77
C SER A 20 -3.90 11.38 -9.45
N PRO A 21 -4.75 10.49 -8.89
CA PRO A 21 -5.27 10.67 -7.54
C PRO A 21 -4.17 10.64 -6.46
N ALA A 22 -3.02 10.04 -6.75
CA ALA A 22 -1.85 10.11 -5.88
C ALA A 22 -1.13 11.46 -6.08
N GLN A 23 -1.62 12.47 -5.37
CA GLN A 23 -1.01 13.82 -5.33
C GLN A 23 -0.11 14.02 -4.10
N ASP A 24 0.39 12.93 -3.50
CA ASP A 24 1.21 13.03 -2.31
C ASP A 24 2.44 13.92 -2.58
N VAL A 25 2.65 14.90 -1.69
CA VAL A 25 3.85 15.72 -1.71
C VAL A 25 4.96 14.85 -1.15
N PHE A 26 5.68 14.16 -2.04
CA PHE A 26 6.87 13.42 -1.66
C PHE A 26 7.97 14.40 -1.28
N THR A 27 8.37 14.33 -0.02
CA THR A 27 9.37 15.24 0.51
C THR A 27 10.66 14.47 0.71
N PHE A 28 11.74 14.90 0.04
CA PHE A 28 13.12 14.55 0.39
C PHE A 28 13.68 13.18 -0.02
N CYS A 29 13.08 12.46 -0.98
CA CYS A 29 13.78 11.32 -1.57
C CYS A 29 14.87 11.79 -2.54
N GLU A 30 16.12 11.36 -2.37
CA GLU A 30 17.21 11.64 -3.32
C GLU A 30 16.93 11.09 -4.73
N CYS A 31 16.00 10.13 -4.85
CA CYS A 31 15.51 9.67 -6.14
C CYS A 31 14.54 10.62 -6.82
N ILE A 32 13.88 11.54 -6.11
CA ILE A 32 12.85 12.37 -6.73
C ILE A 32 13.50 13.64 -7.26
N ASN A 33 13.41 13.81 -8.58
CA ASN A 33 13.90 15.02 -9.23
C ASN A 33 12.95 16.22 -9.03
N LYS A 34 13.37 17.37 -9.54
CA LYS A 34 12.62 18.64 -9.41
C LYS A 34 11.20 18.60 -10.02
N ASN A 35 10.88 17.59 -10.82
CA ASN A 35 9.56 17.38 -11.42
C ASN A 35 8.73 16.31 -10.67
N ASN A 36 9.06 16.02 -9.41
CA ASN A 36 8.43 14.95 -8.62
C ASN A 36 8.46 13.57 -9.29
N THR A 37 9.45 13.33 -10.16
CA THR A 37 9.61 12.06 -10.86
C THR A 37 10.80 11.28 -10.28
N PRO A 38 10.62 9.98 -9.95
CA PRO A 38 11.72 9.16 -9.45
C PRO A 38 12.75 8.78 -10.52
N GLU A 39 13.99 9.23 -10.35
CA GLU A 39 15.19 8.87 -11.11
C GLU A 39 15.83 7.57 -10.59
N ASP A 40 16.71 6.98 -11.39
CA ASP A 40 17.48 5.78 -11.04
C ASP A 40 18.73 6.16 -10.21
N ALA A 41 18.53 6.89 -9.11
CA ALA A 41 19.61 7.54 -8.36
C ALA A 41 20.42 6.58 -7.44
N HIS A 42 19.91 5.40 -7.08
CA HIS A 42 20.64 4.44 -6.22
C HIS A 42 21.56 3.48 -7.01
N SER A 43 22.19 3.94 -8.08
CA SER A 43 23.25 3.15 -8.74
C SER A 43 24.48 2.94 -7.84
N ASN A 44 24.65 3.73 -6.76
CA ASN A 44 25.80 3.60 -5.86
C ASN A 44 25.52 3.71 -4.34
N ILE A 45 24.34 4.14 -3.87
CA ILE A 45 24.17 4.47 -2.44
C ILE A 45 22.74 4.13 -1.99
N ALA A 46 22.56 3.01 -1.30
CA ALA A 46 21.68 2.86 -0.15
C ALA A 46 21.77 1.39 0.29
N VAL A 47 22.55 1.11 1.33
CA VAL A 47 22.48 -0.20 2.00
C VAL A 47 21.13 -0.21 2.70
N PRO A 48 20.21 -1.14 2.38
CA PRO A 48 18.93 -1.22 3.08
C PRO A 48 19.20 -1.33 4.58
N PHE A 49 18.38 -0.65 5.39
CA PHE A 49 18.49 -0.79 6.83
C PHE A 49 18.30 -2.27 7.20
N SER A 50 19.27 -2.86 7.92
CA SER A 50 19.27 -4.31 8.14
C SER A 50 18.09 -4.72 9.02
N SER A 51 17.43 -5.80 8.60
CA SER A 51 16.19 -6.38 9.16
C SER A 51 16.21 -6.56 10.69
N ASN A 52 17.39 -6.78 11.27
CA ASN A 52 17.52 -7.08 12.68
C ASN A 52 17.08 -5.93 13.59
N LEU A 53 17.35 -4.66 13.26
CA LEU A 53 17.17 -3.58 14.25
C LEU A 53 15.71 -3.12 14.41
N ALA A 54 14.91 -3.11 13.34
CA ALA A 54 13.49 -2.75 13.41
C ALA A 54 12.68 -3.86 14.10
N GLU A 55 12.95 -5.12 13.76
CA GLU A 55 12.36 -6.29 14.43
C GLU A 55 12.80 -6.36 15.90
N LEU A 56 14.09 -6.18 16.19
CA LEU A 56 14.60 -6.11 17.58
C LEU A 56 14.01 -4.93 18.35
N ALA A 57 13.79 -3.77 17.72
CA ALA A 57 13.18 -2.61 18.39
C ALA A 57 11.70 -2.83 18.69
N ALA A 58 10.97 -3.52 17.82
CA ALA A 58 9.58 -3.88 18.04
C ALA A 58 9.41 -4.99 19.08
N ASN A 59 10.37 -5.93 19.16
CA ASN A 59 10.32 -7.08 20.06
C ASN A 59 10.97 -6.85 21.44
N ARG A 60 11.59 -5.68 21.69
CA ARG A 60 12.20 -5.35 22.98
C ARG A 60 11.19 -4.72 23.94
N GLY A 61 10.72 -5.49 24.91
CA GLY A 61 9.95 -4.96 26.06
C GLY A 61 8.72 -4.16 25.59
N PRO A 62 8.22 -3.13 26.30
CA PRO A 62 7.07 -2.38 25.80
C PRO A 62 7.38 -1.87 24.39
N LYS A 63 6.56 -2.29 23.40
CA LYS A 63 6.78 -2.09 21.96
C LYS A 63 7.22 -0.65 21.71
N ASN A 64 8.49 -0.45 21.35
CA ASN A 64 9.06 0.89 21.27
C ASN A 64 9.15 1.37 19.82
N VAL A 65 7.97 1.66 19.25
CA VAL A 65 7.84 2.12 17.86
C VAL A 65 8.61 3.44 17.62
N ARG A 66 8.87 4.24 18.67
CA ARG A 66 9.69 5.46 18.57
C ARG A 66 11.14 5.18 18.17
N LEU A 67 11.73 4.06 18.57
CA LEU A 67 13.07 3.68 18.13
C LEU A 67 13.09 3.37 16.63
N ILE A 68 12.00 2.80 16.09
CA ILE A 68 11.86 2.51 14.67
C ILE A 68 11.88 3.82 13.87
N VAL A 69 11.23 4.89 14.37
CA VAL A 69 11.24 6.23 13.75
C VAL A 69 12.65 6.83 13.68
N MET A 70 13.50 6.61 14.70
CA MET A 70 14.87 7.12 14.73
C MET A 70 15.77 6.52 13.64
N TYR A 71 15.44 5.32 13.17
CA TYR A 71 16.22 4.63 12.15
C TYR A 71 15.85 5.04 10.73
N ILE A 72 14.72 5.73 10.52
CA ILE A 72 14.34 6.24 9.19
C ILE A 72 15.05 7.57 8.93
N THR A 73 15.99 7.57 7.99
CA THR A 73 16.69 8.76 7.49
C THR A 73 16.36 8.98 6.01
N THR A 74 16.79 10.10 5.42
CA THR A 74 16.66 10.35 3.98
C THR A 74 17.52 9.42 3.12
N THR A 75 18.53 8.79 3.69
CA THR A 75 19.49 7.91 2.98
C THR A 75 19.28 6.42 3.28
N SER A 76 18.50 6.09 4.31
CA SER A 76 18.21 4.71 4.73
C SER A 76 16.71 4.45 4.74
N TYR A 77 16.30 3.34 4.12
CA TYR A 77 14.91 2.90 4.01
C TYR A 77 14.74 1.50 4.60
N PHE A 78 13.49 1.11 4.85
CA PHE A 78 13.14 -0.26 5.22
C PHE A 78 13.02 -1.16 4.01
N ASN A 79 13.70 -2.31 4.07
CA ASN A 79 13.50 -3.38 3.10
C ASN A 79 12.11 -4.04 3.26
N ALA A 80 11.76 -4.87 2.29
CA ALA A 80 10.48 -5.55 2.20
C ALA A 80 10.16 -6.38 3.44
N ASP A 81 11.14 -7.11 3.97
CA ASP A 81 10.93 -7.97 5.14
C ASP A 81 10.60 -7.15 6.40
N THR A 82 11.30 -6.03 6.60
CA THR A 82 10.98 -5.08 7.67
C THR A 82 9.58 -4.50 7.49
N MET A 83 9.23 -4.06 6.28
CA MET A 83 7.89 -3.53 6.00
C MET A 83 6.81 -4.59 6.21
N LYS A 84 7.04 -5.85 5.82
CA LYS A 84 6.11 -6.96 6.06
C LYS A 84 5.86 -7.19 7.54
N PHE A 85 6.94 -7.24 8.32
CA PHE A 85 6.85 -7.38 9.77
C PHE A 85 6.02 -6.24 10.37
N LEU A 86 6.33 -4.99 10.04
CA LEU A 86 5.61 -3.82 10.58
C LEU A 86 4.13 -3.80 10.18
N VAL A 87 3.81 -4.12 8.93
CA VAL A 87 2.41 -4.20 8.45
C VAL A 87 1.67 -5.34 9.15
N ASN A 88 2.30 -6.49 9.34
CA ASN A 88 1.70 -7.62 10.05
C ASN A 88 1.46 -7.29 11.53
N GLU A 89 2.44 -6.70 12.20
CA GLU A 89 2.29 -6.26 13.60
C GLU A 89 1.17 -5.22 13.76
N MET A 90 1.03 -4.30 12.80
CA MET A 90 -0.07 -3.33 12.77
C MET A 90 -1.43 -4.03 12.63
N LEU A 91 -1.56 -4.98 11.70
CA LEU A 91 -2.81 -5.72 11.44
C LEU A 91 -3.21 -6.66 12.59
N GLN A 92 -2.26 -7.15 13.37
CA GLN A 92 -2.50 -8.01 14.54
C GLN A 92 -2.68 -7.21 15.84
N CYS A 93 -2.54 -5.89 15.79
CA CYS A 93 -2.61 -5.04 16.96
C CYS A 93 -4.06 -4.91 17.46
N LYS A 94 -4.21 -4.87 18.79
CA LYS A 94 -5.50 -4.71 19.48
C LYS A 94 -5.68 -3.33 20.10
N ASP A 95 -4.68 -2.45 19.95
CA ASP A 95 -4.66 -1.11 20.53
C ASP A 95 -4.56 -0.06 19.42
N VAL A 96 -5.56 0.81 19.34
CA VAL A 96 -5.68 1.88 18.34
C VAL A 96 -4.45 2.81 18.37
N GLY A 97 -3.96 3.16 19.57
CA GLY A 97 -2.80 4.05 19.71
C GLY A 97 -1.53 3.43 19.10
N THR A 98 -1.36 2.12 19.26
CA THR A 98 -0.24 1.37 18.71
C THR A 98 -0.37 1.16 17.20
N VAL A 99 -1.59 0.94 16.67
CA VAL A 99 -1.86 0.93 15.23
C VAL A 99 -1.40 2.22 14.58
N GLU A 100 -1.78 3.38 15.14
CA GLU A 100 -1.33 4.69 14.63
C GLU A 100 0.18 4.84 14.68
N GLN A 101 0.86 4.34 15.73
CA GLN A 101 2.32 4.40 15.78
C GLN A 101 2.98 3.61 14.64
N TYR A 102 2.52 2.38 14.38
CA TYR A 102 3.03 1.59 13.26
C TYR A 102 2.73 2.25 11.92
N TYR A 103 1.51 2.76 11.73
CA TYR A 103 1.15 3.44 10.50
C TYR A 103 2.02 4.69 10.27
N ASN A 104 2.24 5.52 11.30
CA ASN A 104 3.08 6.71 11.18
C ASN A 104 4.52 6.38 10.77
N VAL A 105 5.06 5.25 11.23
CA VAL A 105 6.37 4.74 10.81
C VAL A 105 6.37 4.34 9.33
N ILE A 106 5.36 3.57 8.91
CA ILE A 106 5.22 3.09 7.52
C ILE A 106 5.01 4.28 6.57
N ASP A 107 4.11 5.19 6.91
CA ASP A 107 3.79 6.41 6.16
C ASP A 107 5.01 7.34 6.05
N LYS A 108 5.77 7.52 7.14
CA LYS A 108 7.02 8.28 7.12
C LYS A 108 8.05 7.64 6.18
N ASN A 109 8.22 6.32 6.23
CA ASN A 109 9.11 5.61 5.32
C ASN A 109 8.66 5.80 3.86
N LEU A 110 7.36 5.68 3.56
CA LEU A 110 6.81 5.89 2.22
C LEU A 110 7.02 7.32 1.71
N LYS A 111 6.83 8.34 2.56
CA LYS A 111 6.98 9.74 2.14
C LYS A 111 8.43 10.13 1.87
N LEU A 112 9.36 9.55 2.63
CA LEU A 112 10.81 9.75 2.43
C LEU A 112 11.36 8.88 1.30
N HIS A 113 10.79 7.69 1.11
CA HIS A 113 11.19 6.68 0.14
C HIS A 113 9.97 6.16 -0.62
N PRO A 114 9.35 6.98 -1.47
CA PRO A 114 8.23 6.52 -2.27
C PRO A 114 8.72 5.54 -3.33
N PRO A 115 7.78 4.83 -3.97
CA PRO A 115 7.99 4.12 -5.23
C PRO A 115 8.95 4.79 -6.24
N CYS A 116 10.26 4.61 -6.10
CA CYS A 116 11.27 4.94 -7.11
C CYS A 116 11.69 3.69 -7.86
N ALA A 117 12.14 3.77 -9.11
CA ALA A 117 12.25 2.57 -9.95
C ALA A 117 13.11 1.44 -9.36
N GLN A 118 14.16 1.74 -8.59
CA GLN A 118 14.98 0.71 -7.94
C GLN A 118 14.35 0.16 -6.64
N TYR A 119 13.68 1.01 -5.86
CA TYR A 119 12.96 0.59 -4.64
C TYR A 119 11.65 -0.15 -4.99
N MET A 120 11.02 0.20 -6.11
CA MET A 120 9.82 -0.41 -6.66
C MET A 120 10.03 -1.84 -7.14
N ASP A 121 11.03 -2.05 -8.00
CA ASP A 121 11.27 -3.35 -8.63
C ASP A 121 11.76 -4.40 -7.62
N LYS A 122 12.26 -3.99 -6.44
CA LYS A 122 12.77 -4.91 -5.41
C LYS A 122 11.89 -4.99 -4.18
N GLU A 123 11.71 -3.88 -3.48
CA GLU A 123 11.22 -3.91 -2.10
C GLU A 123 9.69 -3.88 -2.03
N TYR A 124 9.04 -3.01 -2.80
CA TYR A 124 7.57 -2.95 -2.83
C TYR A 124 6.94 -4.14 -3.57
N GLU A 125 7.58 -4.64 -4.63
CA GLU A 125 7.18 -5.90 -5.24
C GLU A 125 7.31 -7.07 -4.26
N GLN A 126 8.43 -7.19 -3.54
CA GLN A 126 8.61 -8.24 -2.53
C GLN A 126 7.61 -8.10 -1.38
N LEU A 127 7.31 -6.88 -0.92
CA LEU A 127 6.31 -6.60 0.11
C LEU A 127 4.92 -7.09 -0.32
N LEU A 128 4.46 -6.66 -1.49
CA LEU A 128 3.10 -6.91 -1.95
C LEU A 128 2.88 -8.32 -2.46
N LEU A 129 3.88 -8.93 -3.12
CA LEU A 129 3.71 -10.13 -3.94
C LEU A 129 4.55 -11.34 -3.52
N SER A 130 5.44 -11.23 -2.53
CA SER A 130 6.13 -12.41 -1.98
C SER A 130 5.48 -12.88 -0.69
N SER A 131 5.20 -14.17 -0.58
CA SER A 131 4.77 -14.77 0.68
C SER A 131 5.90 -14.73 1.70
N TYR A 132 5.54 -14.72 2.98
CA TYR A 132 6.49 -14.79 4.08
C TYR A 132 5.89 -15.65 5.18
N ARG A 133 6.66 -16.61 5.71
CA ARG A 133 6.15 -17.55 6.71
C ARG A 133 5.60 -16.78 7.91
N ASN A 134 4.48 -17.26 8.45
CA ASN A 134 3.80 -16.71 9.62
C ASN A 134 3.18 -15.31 9.49
N HIS A 135 3.21 -14.68 8.30
CA HIS A 135 2.62 -13.36 8.08
C HIS A 135 1.42 -13.48 7.14
N PHE A 136 0.37 -12.68 7.38
CA PHE A 136 -0.81 -12.60 6.51
C PHE A 136 -1.49 -13.95 6.21
N GLY A 137 -1.46 -14.91 7.14
CA GLY A 137 -1.98 -16.26 6.89
C GLY A 137 -1.22 -17.02 5.80
N GLU A 138 0.08 -16.75 5.65
CA GLU A 138 0.97 -17.28 4.59
C GLU A 138 0.64 -16.81 3.17
N MET A 139 -0.25 -15.82 3.04
CA MET A 139 -0.60 -15.19 1.78
C MET A 139 0.38 -14.06 1.44
N THR A 140 0.33 -13.60 0.19
CA THR A 140 0.93 -12.29 -0.13
C THR A 140 0.11 -11.19 0.53
N LEU A 141 0.71 -10.04 0.84
CA LEU A 141 -0.03 -8.92 1.41
C LEU A 141 -1.20 -8.50 0.50
N TRP A 142 -0.99 -8.52 -0.81
CA TRP A 142 -2.05 -8.21 -1.77
C TRP A 142 -3.20 -9.21 -1.72
N ASP A 143 -2.91 -10.50 -1.72
CA ASP A 143 -3.96 -11.53 -1.66
C ASP A 143 -4.72 -11.48 -0.33
N TYR A 144 -4.02 -11.19 0.78
CA TYR A 144 -4.64 -10.99 2.09
C TYR A 144 -5.61 -9.80 2.09
N ILE A 145 -5.20 -8.65 1.53
CA ILE A 145 -6.09 -7.49 1.37
C ILE A 145 -7.34 -7.88 0.56
N VAL A 146 -7.17 -8.57 -0.56
CA VAL A 146 -8.29 -9.00 -1.42
C VAL A 146 -9.20 -9.99 -0.68
N GLU A 147 -8.66 -10.89 0.13
CA GLU A 147 -9.44 -11.80 0.96
C GLU A 147 -10.25 -11.04 2.03
N CYS A 148 -9.63 -10.11 2.76
CA CYS A 148 -10.32 -9.24 3.71
C CYS A 148 -11.47 -8.48 3.04
N LEU A 149 -11.23 -7.85 1.89
CA LEU A 149 -12.27 -7.16 1.12
C LEU A 149 -13.42 -8.10 0.71
N ASN A 150 -13.11 -9.33 0.29
CA ASN A 150 -14.13 -10.34 0.00
C ASN A 150 -14.94 -10.71 1.26
N ASN A 151 -14.28 -10.88 2.40
CA ASN A 151 -14.96 -11.21 3.66
C ASN A 151 -15.86 -10.07 4.15
N ILE A 152 -15.41 -8.82 4.00
CA ILE A 152 -16.22 -7.63 4.29
C ILE A 152 -17.49 -7.63 3.43
N THR A 153 -17.35 -7.80 2.10
CA THR A 153 -18.53 -7.79 1.21
C THR A 153 -19.46 -9.00 1.38
N ARG A 154 -18.99 -10.09 1.97
CA ARG A 154 -19.79 -11.26 2.33
C ARG A 154 -20.42 -11.16 3.73
N GLY A 155 -20.03 -10.16 4.52
CA GLY A 155 -20.44 -10.02 5.92
C GLY A 155 -19.80 -11.05 6.87
N SER A 156 -18.79 -11.80 6.43
CA SER A 156 -18.04 -12.71 7.30
C SER A 156 -16.96 -12.01 8.12
N LEU A 157 -16.60 -10.78 7.74
CA LEU A 157 -15.79 -9.86 8.52
C LEU A 157 -16.62 -8.59 8.74
N LEU A 158 -16.99 -8.34 10.00
CA LEU A 158 -17.79 -7.18 10.37
C LEU A 158 -16.86 -5.98 10.58
N PHE A 159 -16.64 -5.22 9.52
CA PHE A 159 -15.97 -3.92 9.59
C PHE A 159 -16.88 -2.95 10.36
N GLY A 160 -16.39 -2.40 11.47
CA GLY A 160 -17.13 -1.60 12.44
C GLY A 160 -17.17 -2.19 13.86
N ASP A 161 -16.76 -3.45 14.04
CA ASP A 161 -16.84 -4.15 15.33
C ASP A 161 -15.53 -4.11 16.14
N ASP A 162 -14.38 -3.88 15.48
CA ASP A 162 -13.06 -3.84 16.09
C ASP A 162 -12.31 -2.60 15.60
N ASP A 163 -12.37 -1.53 16.39
CA ASP A 163 -11.76 -0.23 16.07
C ASP A 163 -10.27 -0.33 15.71
N ALA A 164 -9.53 -1.24 16.35
CA ALA A 164 -8.10 -1.41 16.10
C ALA A 164 -7.86 -2.11 14.76
N PHE A 165 -8.58 -3.20 14.50
CA PHE A 165 -8.52 -3.88 13.21
C PHE A 165 -9.00 -2.99 12.06
N ASP A 166 -10.13 -2.29 12.23
CA ASP A 166 -10.72 -1.44 11.20
C ASP A 166 -9.75 -0.34 10.79
N LEU A 167 -9.13 0.30 11.78
CA LEU A 167 -8.10 1.30 11.55
C LEU A 167 -6.88 0.68 10.87
N ALA A 168 -6.35 -0.44 11.36
CA ALA A 168 -5.17 -1.09 10.80
C ALA A 168 -5.40 -1.50 9.34
N PHE A 169 -6.57 -2.08 9.04
CA PHE A 169 -6.96 -2.46 7.70
C PHE A 169 -7.11 -1.24 6.79
N LYS A 170 -7.82 -0.19 7.23
CA LYS A 170 -7.98 1.05 6.47
C LYS A 170 -6.63 1.68 6.12
N ARG A 171 -5.72 1.76 7.10
CA ARG A 171 -4.37 2.28 6.94
C ARG A 171 -3.55 1.44 5.97
N CYS A 172 -3.56 0.12 6.15
CA CYS A 172 -2.87 -0.82 5.27
C CYS A 172 -3.39 -0.75 3.84
N PHE A 173 -4.71 -0.74 3.64
CA PHE A 173 -5.33 -0.66 2.33
C PHE A 173 -4.95 0.65 1.63
N SER A 174 -5.10 1.79 2.32
CA SER A 174 -4.72 3.10 1.78
C SER A 174 -3.23 3.15 1.39
N PHE A 175 -2.36 2.59 2.23
CA PHE A 175 -0.93 2.46 1.97
C PHE A 175 -0.66 1.64 0.70
N CYS A 176 -1.28 0.46 0.55
CA CYS A 176 -1.14 -0.34 -0.66
C CYS A 176 -1.62 0.41 -1.90
N ILE A 177 -2.76 1.10 -1.84
CA ILE A 177 -3.28 1.85 -2.99
C ILE A 177 -2.33 2.98 -3.38
N CYS A 178 -1.78 3.73 -2.42
CA CYS A 178 -0.79 4.77 -2.70
C CYS A 178 0.42 4.19 -3.45
N ILE A 179 1.02 3.09 -2.96
CA ILE A 179 2.15 2.43 -3.64
C ILE A 179 1.82 2.11 -5.10
N LEU A 180 0.66 1.50 -5.34
CA LEU A 180 0.26 1.07 -6.68
C LEU A 180 0.00 2.25 -7.62
N GLN A 181 -0.58 3.35 -7.13
CA GLN A 181 -0.83 4.54 -7.94
C GLN A 181 0.46 5.26 -8.30
N VAL A 182 1.37 5.45 -7.34
CA VAL A 182 2.65 6.12 -7.60
C VAL A 182 3.47 5.28 -8.58
N ASP A 183 3.57 3.96 -8.34
CA ASP A 183 4.24 3.06 -9.27
C ASP A 183 3.66 3.11 -10.69
N PHE A 184 2.34 3.17 -10.83
CA PHE A 184 1.70 3.23 -12.13
C PHE A 184 2.17 4.45 -12.94
N GLU A 185 2.24 5.63 -12.30
CA GLU A 185 2.73 6.86 -12.95
C GLU A 185 4.23 6.75 -13.31
N VAL A 186 5.04 6.21 -12.41
CA VAL A 186 6.49 6.03 -12.64
C VAL A 186 6.74 5.05 -13.79
N SER A 187 6.03 3.93 -13.78
CA SER A 187 6.13 2.87 -14.78
C SER A 187 5.67 3.35 -16.16
N LYS A 188 4.59 4.16 -16.23
CA LYS A 188 4.11 4.79 -17.46
C LYS A 188 5.18 5.68 -18.09
N ASN A 189 5.85 6.51 -17.30
CA ASN A 189 6.92 7.39 -17.79
C ASN A 189 8.16 6.61 -18.26
N LYS A 190 8.44 5.46 -17.65
CA LYS A 190 9.60 4.61 -17.99
C LYS A 190 9.31 3.50 -19.01
N ASN A 191 8.09 3.43 -19.54
CA ASN A 191 7.62 2.35 -20.42
C ASN A 191 7.89 0.94 -19.84
N LYS A 192 7.69 0.79 -18.53
CA LYS A 192 7.84 -0.47 -17.79
C LYS A 192 6.48 -0.98 -17.35
N ARG A 193 6.42 -2.28 -17.06
CA ARG A 193 5.21 -2.91 -16.52
C ARG A 193 5.07 -2.61 -15.03
N SER A 194 4.00 -1.92 -14.65
CA SER A 194 3.70 -1.53 -13.27
C SER A 194 3.46 -2.73 -12.34
N LEU A 195 3.81 -2.56 -11.08
CA LEU A 195 3.38 -3.38 -9.94
C LEU A 195 1.85 -3.42 -9.84
N ALA A 196 1.14 -2.33 -10.14
CA ALA A 196 -0.32 -2.34 -10.28
C ALA A 196 -0.79 -3.41 -11.28
N ALA A 197 -0.17 -3.46 -12.46
CA ALA A 197 -0.44 -4.48 -13.46
C ALA A 197 0.07 -5.88 -13.06
N LYS A 198 0.95 -6.02 -12.06
CA LYS A 198 1.33 -7.32 -11.48
C LYS A 198 0.29 -7.76 -10.44
N CYS A 199 -0.05 -6.89 -9.48
CA CYS A 199 -1.13 -7.03 -8.51
C CYS A 199 -2.46 -7.44 -9.15
N LEU A 200 -2.79 -6.83 -10.28
CA LEU A 200 -4.03 -7.05 -11.01
C LEU A 200 -3.89 -8.06 -12.17
N LYS A 201 -2.68 -8.61 -12.45
CA LYS A 201 -2.51 -9.53 -13.58
C LYS A 201 -3.11 -10.90 -13.36
N TYR A 202 -3.71 -11.35 -14.45
CA TYR A 202 -3.99 -12.72 -14.86
C TYR A 202 -2.72 -13.59 -15.02
N LYS A 203 -2.08 -14.03 -13.93
CA LYS A 203 -1.36 -15.31 -13.97
C LYS A 203 -2.33 -16.40 -13.52
N LEU A 204 -2.28 -17.57 -14.15
CA LEU A 204 -3.03 -18.79 -13.77
C LEU A 204 -2.90 -19.14 -12.27
N GLU A 205 -1.88 -18.60 -11.60
CA GLU A 205 -1.55 -18.84 -10.20
C GLU A 205 -2.29 -17.92 -9.20
N ARG A 206 -2.99 -16.86 -9.65
CA ARG A 206 -3.70 -15.93 -8.75
C ARG A 206 -5.17 -16.28 -8.62
N LYS A 207 -5.69 -16.21 -7.38
CA LYS A 207 -7.07 -16.57 -7.05
C LYS A 207 -8.12 -15.62 -7.64
N THR A 208 -7.81 -14.33 -7.82
CA THR A 208 -8.83 -13.31 -8.16
C THR A 208 -8.55 -12.64 -9.51
N ARG A 209 -9.54 -12.64 -10.41
CA ARG A 209 -9.48 -12.02 -11.74
C ARG A 209 -9.79 -10.52 -11.66
N MET A 210 -9.32 -9.75 -12.64
CA MET A 210 -9.56 -8.29 -12.71
C MET A 210 -11.05 -7.91 -12.80
N SER A 211 -11.87 -8.73 -13.46
CA SER A 211 -13.33 -8.57 -13.50
C SER A 211 -13.98 -8.79 -12.12
N GLU A 212 -13.42 -9.71 -11.32
CA GLU A 212 -13.86 -9.97 -9.95
C GLU A 212 -13.47 -8.81 -9.04
N ILE A 213 -12.29 -8.21 -9.24
CA ILE A 213 -11.88 -6.98 -8.53
C ILE A 213 -12.84 -5.83 -8.86
N SER A 214 -13.20 -5.62 -10.13
CA SER A 214 -14.14 -4.55 -10.50
C SER A 214 -15.50 -4.72 -9.79
N THR A 215 -16.02 -5.96 -9.78
CA THR A 215 -17.27 -6.29 -9.09
C THR A 215 -17.15 -6.12 -7.57
N LEU A 216 -16.00 -6.47 -6.99
CA LEU A 216 -15.72 -6.31 -5.56
C LEU A 216 -15.70 -4.83 -5.16
N LEU A 217 -15.06 -3.96 -5.96
CA LEU A 217 -14.99 -2.53 -5.71
C LEU A 217 -16.37 -1.86 -5.78
N ASP A 218 -17.20 -2.27 -6.74
CA ASP A 218 -18.60 -1.82 -6.81
C ASP A 218 -19.35 -2.19 -5.52
N LYS A 219 -19.19 -3.42 -5.01
CA LYS A 219 -19.84 -3.84 -3.76
C LYS A 219 -19.33 -3.03 -2.56
N LEU A 220 -18.02 -2.88 -2.42
CA LEU A 220 -17.38 -2.12 -1.34
C LEU A 220 -17.80 -0.65 -1.35
N TYR A 221 -17.89 -0.01 -2.51
CA TYR A 221 -18.33 1.38 -2.59
C TYR A 221 -19.74 1.58 -2.01
N ASN A 222 -20.61 0.58 -2.21
CA ASN A 222 -21.99 0.61 -1.73
C ASN A 222 -22.14 0.29 -0.24
N THR A 223 -21.09 -0.13 0.48
CA THR A 223 -21.19 -0.40 1.93
C THR A 223 -21.22 0.88 2.76
N GLY A 224 -20.72 2.00 2.24
CA GLY A 224 -20.65 3.26 2.99
C GLY A 224 -19.51 3.35 4.00
N TYR A 225 -18.59 2.38 4.03
CA TYR A 225 -17.45 2.41 4.94
C TYR A 225 -16.50 3.58 4.68
N ASP A 226 -15.79 4.00 5.71
CA ASP A 226 -14.95 5.20 5.73
C ASP A 226 -13.65 5.08 4.89
N PHE A 227 -13.41 3.94 4.25
CA PHE A 227 -12.34 3.68 3.30
C PHE A 227 -12.78 3.74 1.82
N GLN A 228 -13.92 4.40 1.54
CA GLN A 228 -14.43 4.62 0.17
C GLN A 228 -13.42 5.28 -0.78
N MET A 229 -12.58 6.20 -0.31
CA MET A 229 -11.61 6.88 -1.17
C MET A 229 -10.55 5.92 -1.76
N PRO A 230 -9.86 5.09 -0.95
CA PRO A 230 -9.03 3.99 -1.46
C PRO A 230 -9.74 3.06 -2.46
N VAL A 231 -11.04 2.78 -2.27
CA VAL A 231 -11.83 1.98 -3.22
C VAL A 231 -11.98 2.70 -4.56
N ILE A 232 -12.32 4.00 -4.55
CA ILE A 232 -12.42 4.83 -5.75
C ILE A 232 -11.06 4.89 -6.48
N HIS A 233 -9.99 5.11 -5.73
CA HIS A 233 -8.62 5.18 -6.23
C HIS A 233 -8.19 3.88 -6.93
N LEU A 234 -8.48 2.73 -6.32
CA LEU A 234 -8.22 1.44 -6.95
C LEU A 234 -9.11 1.22 -8.18
N ALA A 235 -10.37 1.66 -8.18
CA ALA A 235 -11.25 1.54 -9.33
C ALA A 235 -10.77 2.36 -10.54
N ILE A 236 -10.28 3.58 -10.30
CA ILE A 236 -9.63 4.40 -11.33
C ILE A 236 -8.42 3.66 -11.89
N LEU A 237 -7.54 3.14 -11.03
CA LEU A 237 -6.35 2.41 -11.43
C LEU A 237 -6.67 1.15 -12.25
N VAL A 238 -7.69 0.39 -11.85
CA VAL A 238 -8.19 -0.78 -12.58
C VAL A 238 -8.69 -0.37 -13.97
N SER A 239 -9.44 0.73 -14.09
CA SER A 239 -9.93 1.23 -15.39
C SER A 239 -8.81 1.69 -16.32
N GLN A 240 -7.71 2.21 -15.78
CA GLN A 240 -6.56 2.65 -16.59
C GLN A 240 -5.71 1.48 -17.10
N LEU A 241 -5.87 0.29 -16.52
CA LEU A 241 -5.15 -0.94 -16.89
C LEU A 241 -5.95 -1.86 -17.80
N GLN A 242 -7.24 -1.55 -18.04
CA GLN A 242 -8.15 -2.25 -18.95
C GLN A 242 -8.01 -1.76 -20.39
#